data_AF-A0A927YPH6-F1
#
_entry.id   AF-A0A927YPH6-F1
#
_cell.length_a   1.000
_cell.length_b   1.000
_cell.length_c   1.000
_cell.angle_alpha   90.00
_cell.angle_beta   90.00
_cell.angle_gamma   90.00
#
_symmetry.space_group_name_H-M   'P 1'
#
loop_
_entity.id
_entity.type
_entity.pdbx_description
1 polymer ?
#
loop_
_entity_poly.entity_id
_entity_poly.type
_entity_poly.pdbx_seq_one_letter_code
_entity_poly.pdbx_strand_id
1 'polypeptide(L)'
;MLVRTMVDEEREKLMEFLENEGFELDKDEFRSREEILDEGLPISIDLEEKKYRMIGNVTCAAAAVTCGVMKTADDFYAEYGGGII
;
A
#
# COMPACT_ATOMS: atom_id res chain seq x y z
N MET A 1 3.55 3.54 -6.50
CA MET A 1 4.17 3.94 -5.20
C MET A 1 4.19 2.72 -4.28
N LEU A 2 5.16 2.61 -3.36
CA LEU A 2 5.20 1.50 -2.40
C LEU A 2 5.15 2.02 -0.97
N VAL A 3 4.27 1.44 -0.15
CA VAL A 3 4.05 1.83 1.24
C VAL A 3 4.31 0.66 2.17
N ARG A 4 5.16 0.89 3.18
CA ARG A 4 5.47 -0.09 4.22
C ARG A 4 4.75 0.28 5.51
N THR A 5 4.09 -0.71 6.11
CA THR A 5 3.45 -0.64 7.43
C THR A 5 4.27 -1.50 8.41
N MET A 6 4.37 -1.10 9.68
CA MET A 6 5.16 -1.83 10.68
C MET A 6 4.31 -2.78 11.53
N VAL A 7 3.00 -2.59 11.53
CA VAL A 7 2.01 -3.39 12.27
C VAL A 7 0.74 -3.60 11.46
N ASP A 8 0.02 -4.69 11.75
CA ASP A 8 -1.21 -5.09 11.05
C ASP A 8 -2.29 -4.01 11.13
N GLU A 9 -2.42 -3.33 12.28
CA GLU A 9 -3.38 -2.22 12.47
C GLU A 9 -3.11 -1.02 11.55
N GLU A 10 -1.83 -0.68 11.30
CA GLU A 10 -1.47 0.39 10.37
C GLU A 10 -1.76 -0.03 8.93
N ARG A 11 -1.56 -1.31 8.62
CA ARG A 11 -1.87 -1.85 7.31
C ARG A 11 -3.36 -1.79 7.03
N GLU A 12 -4.18 -2.22 7.98
CA GLU A 12 -5.62 -2.17 7.87
C GLU A 12 -6.11 -0.73 7.68
N LYS A 13 -5.61 0.21 8.49
CA LYS A 13 -5.92 1.65 8.32
C LYS A 13 -5.52 2.20 6.95
N LEU A 14 -4.40 1.76 6.39
CA LEU A 14 -3.97 2.17 5.05
C LEU A 14 -4.90 1.63 3.98
N MET A 15 -5.30 0.36 4.07
CA MET A 15 -6.24 -0.25 3.12
C MET A 15 -7.62 0.41 3.21
N GLU A 16 -8.13 0.65 4.42
CA GLU A 16 -9.38 1.38 4.64
C GLU A 16 -9.31 2.81 4.09
N PHE A 17 -8.21 3.52 4.31
CA PHE A 17 -8.01 4.85 3.73
C PHE A 17 -8.06 4.80 2.20
N LEU A 18 -7.35 3.85 1.59
CA LEU A 18 -7.33 3.67 0.14
C LEU A 18 -8.73 3.36 -0.40
N GLU A 19 -9.45 2.44 0.22
CA GLU A 19 -10.84 2.10 -0.16
C GLU A 19 -11.77 3.32 -0.03
N ASN A 20 -11.63 4.12 1.03
CA ASN A 20 -12.41 5.36 1.21
C ASN A 20 -12.08 6.43 0.16
N GLU A 21 -10.84 6.51 -0.31
CA GLU A 21 -10.40 7.38 -1.41
C GLU A 21 -10.77 6.85 -2.81
N GLY A 22 -11.48 5.71 -2.85
CA GLY A 22 -11.97 5.07 -4.06
C GLY A 22 -10.92 4.24 -4.80
N PHE A 23 -9.90 3.75 -4.09
CA PHE A 23 -8.99 2.75 -4.62
C PHE A 23 -9.60 1.36 -4.51
N GLU A 24 -9.38 0.53 -5.52
CA GLU A 24 -9.84 -0.86 -5.53
C GLU A 24 -8.67 -1.82 -5.36
N LEU A 25 -8.91 -2.93 -4.66
CA LEU A 25 -7.97 -4.03 -4.63
C LEU A 25 -7.82 -4.60 -6.05
N ASP A 26 -6.58 -4.73 -6.52
CA ASP A 26 -6.27 -5.37 -7.80
C ASP A 26 -6.57 -6.88 -7.73
N LYS A 27 -7.75 -7.27 -8.23
CA LYS A 27 -8.27 -8.64 -8.14
C LYS A 27 -7.54 -9.61 -9.08
N ASP A 28 -6.72 -9.11 -10.00
CA ASP A 28 -6.00 -9.94 -10.98
C ASP A 28 -4.84 -10.73 -10.34
N GLU A 29 -4.39 -10.36 -9.12
CA GLU A 29 -3.26 -11.03 -8.43
C GLU A 29 -3.65 -12.20 -7.50
N PHE A 30 -4.90 -12.69 -7.52
CA PHE A 30 -5.38 -13.84 -6.73
C PHE A 30 -5.17 -13.76 -5.20
N ARG A 31 -4.84 -12.59 -4.65
CA ARG A 31 -4.66 -12.39 -3.20
C ARG A 31 -5.86 -11.68 -2.60
N SER A 32 -6.43 -12.24 -1.53
CA SER A 32 -7.53 -11.58 -0.81
C SER A 32 -7.02 -10.42 0.07
N ARG A 33 -7.93 -9.55 0.51
CA ARG A 33 -7.63 -8.47 1.47
C ARG A 33 -6.96 -9.03 2.73
N GLU A 34 -7.45 -10.17 3.21
CA GLU A 34 -6.94 -10.86 4.38
C GLU A 34 -5.50 -11.38 4.18
N GLU A 35 -5.19 -11.92 3.00
CA GLU A 35 -3.82 -12.34 2.67
C GLU A 35 -2.85 -11.15 2.63
N ILE A 36 -3.33 -9.99 2.18
CA ILE A 36 -2.53 -8.76 2.21
C ILE A 36 -2.32 -8.32 3.65
N LEU A 37 -3.29 -8.47 4.55
CA LEU A 37 -3.13 -8.08 5.95
C LEU A 37 -2.07 -8.93 6.68
N ASP A 38 -2.04 -10.24 6.44
CA ASP A 38 -1.18 -11.19 7.15
C ASP A 38 0.29 -11.19 6.67
N GLU A 39 0.57 -10.56 5.54
CA GLU A 39 1.88 -10.64 4.89
C GLU A 39 2.84 -9.48 5.26
N GLY A 40 4.14 -9.76 5.37
CA GLY A 40 5.14 -8.76 5.78
C GLY A 40 5.62 -7.80 4.68
N LEU A 41 5.18 -7.99 3.43
CA LEU A 41 5.70 -7.23 2.29
C LEU A 41 4.94 -5.91 2.05
N PRO A 42 5.59 -4.86 1.52
CA PRO A 42 4.95 -3.57 1.22
C PRO A 42 3.73 -3.65 0.28
N ILE A 43 2.81 -2.69 0.43
CA ILE A 43 1.67 -2.50 -0.48
C ILE A 43 2.09 -1.60 -1.63
N SER A 44 1.80 -2.01 -2.85
CA SER A 44 1.91 -1.23 -4.07
C SER A 44 0.62 -0.47 -4.32
N ILE A 45 0.73 0.84 -4.52
CA ILE A 45 -0.38 1.74 -4.81
C ILE A 45 -0.17 2.32 -6.21
N ASP A 46 -1.15 2.10 -7.08
CA ASP A 46 -1.26 2.71 -8.39
C ASP A 46 -2.21 3.91 -8.29
N LEU A 47 -1.64 5.12 -8.40
CA LEU A 47 -2.38 6.38 -8.31
C LEU A 47 -3.15 6.70 -9.58
N GLU A 48 -2.74 6.15 -10.73
CA GLU A 48 -3.39 6.44 -12.02
C GLU A 48 -4.62 5.56 -12.20
N GLU A 49 -4.49 4.26 -11.94
CA GLU A 49 -5.61 3.32 -12.02
C GLU A 49 -6.49 3.31 -10.77
N LYS A 50 -6.08 4.02 -9.71
CA LYS A 50 -6.68 3.92 -8.37
C LYS A 50 -6.82 2.47 -7.91
N LYS A 51 -5.70 1.76 -7.94
CA LYS A 51 -5.64 0.38 -7.44
C LYS A 51 -4.57 0.22 -6.39
N TYR A 52 -4.78 -0.72 -5.49
CA TYR A 52 -3.72 -1.17 -4.60
C TYR A 52 -3.57 -2.68 -4.68
N ARG A 53 -2.34 -3.15 -4.51
CA ARG A 53 -1.98 -4.57 -4.55
C ARG A 53 -0.80 -4.85 -3.66
N MET A 54 -0.51 -6.12 -3.45
CA MET A 54 0.70 -6.54 -2.78
C MET A 54 1.88 -6.51 -3.75
N ILE A 55 3.10 -6.26 -3.28
CA ILE A 55 4.26 -6.51 -4.12
C ILE A 55 4.51 -8.03 -4.21
N GLY A 56 4.29 -8.62 -5.39
CA GLY A 56 4.37 -10.08 -5.58
C GLY A 56 5.77 -10.70 -5.45
N ASN A 57 6.82 -9.91 -5.18
CA ASN A 57 8.20 -10.39 -5.15
C ASN A 57 9.09 -9.56 -4.22
N VAL A 58 9.81 -10.23 -3.31
CA VAL A 58 10.79 -9.67 -2.36
C VAL A 58 11.88 -8.84 -3.07
N THR A 59 12.29 -9.23 -4.27
CA THR A 59 13.26 -8.53 -5.13
C THR A 59 12.74 -7.15 -5.51
N CYS A 60 11.46 -7.02 -5.85
CA CYS A 60 10.86 -5.73 -6.19
C CYS A 60 10.73 -4.85 -4.94
N ALA A 61 10.42 -5.46 -3.79
CA ALA A 61 10.41 -4.74 -2.50
C ALA A 61 11.81 -4.23 -2.15
N ALA A 62 12.84 -5.06 -2.29
CA ALA A 62 14.23 -4.68 -2.05
C ALA A 62 14.71 -3.59 -3.02
N ALA A 63 14.38 -3.71 -4.30
CA ALA A 63 14.67 -2.70 -5.31
C ALA A 63 14.04 -1.34 -4.94
N ALA A 64 12.80 -1.36 -4.46
CA ALA A 64 12.11 -0.16 -4.02
C ALA A 64 12.76 0.52 -2.82
N VAL A 65 13.28 -0.26 -1.87
CA VAL A 65 14.11 0.25 -0.76
C VAL A 65 15.36 0.91 -1.32
N THR A 66 16.10 0.22 -2.20
CA THR A 66 17.38 0.73 -2.73
C THR A 66 17.23 1.97 -3.61
N CYS A 67 16.10 2.09 -4.32
CA CYS A 67 15.79 3.23 -5.17
C CYS A 67 15.15 4.40 -4.41
N GLY A 68 14.90 4.27 -3.10
CA GLY A 68 14.30 5.33 -2.29
C GLY A 68 12.85 5.66 -2.66
N VAL A 69 12.12 4.72 -3.27
CA VAL A 69 10.72 4.91 -3.70
C VAL A 69 9.71 4.30 -2.72
N MET A 70 10.19 3.78 -1.59
CA MET A 70 9.40 3.26 -0.49
C MET A 70 9.08 4.39 0.50
N LYS A 71 7.80 4.50 0.86
CA LYS A 71 7.30 5.45 1.87
C LYS A 71 6.73 4.72 3.07
N THR A 72 6.69 5.40 4.21
CA THR A 72 5.88 4.93 5.36
C THR A 72 4.41 5.28 5.14
N ALA A 73 3.50 4.65 5.89
CA ALA A 73 2.09 5.02 5.86
C ALA A 73 1.88 6.49 6.28
N ASP A 74 2.62 6.96 7.29
CA ASP A 74 2.56 8.36 7.74
C ASP A 74 2.99 9.35 6.65
N ASP A 75 4.08 9.06 5.93
CA ASP A 75 4.52 9.89 4.80
C ASP A 75 3.46 9.94 3.70
N PHE A 76 2.80 8.80 3.45
CA PHE A 76 1.71 8.72 2.48
C PHE A 76 0.50 9.56 2.93
N TYR A 77 0.09 9.48 4.19
CA TYR A 77 -1.00 10.31 4.72
C TYR A 77 -0.66 11.80 4.76
N ALA A 78 0.58 12.18 5.03
CA ALA A 78 0.99 13.58 5.00
C ALA A 78 0.88 14.18 3.59
N GLU A 79 1.13 13.38 2.56
CA GLU A 79 1.12 13.82 1.16
C GLU A 79 -0.26 13.71 0.49
N TYR A 80 -1.04 12.70 0.85
CA TYR A 80 -2.32 12.38 0.20
C TYR A 80 -3.54 12.41 1.13
N GLY A 81 -3.35 12.35 2.45
CA GLY A 81 -4.41 12.45 3.45
C GLY A 81 -4.72 13.88 3.92
N GLY A 82 -3.96 14.88 3.46
CA GLY A 82 -4.09 16.30 3.80
C GLY A 82 -5.29 17.04 3.17
N GLY A 83 -6.35 16.32 2.83
CA GLY A 83 -7.57 16.85 2.18
C GLY A 83 -8.75 17.12 3.12
N ILE A 84 -8.52 17.44 4.41
CA ILE A 84 -9.55 18.05 5.27
C ILE A 84 -8.91 19.07 6.22
N ILE A 85 -8.76 20.32 5.74
CA ILE A 85 -9.13 21.55 6.47
C ILE A 85 -9.63 22.58 5.44
#